data_AF-A0A7V8X5G4-F1
#
_entry.id   AF-A0A7V8X5G4-F1
#
_cell.length_a   1.000
_cell.length_b   1.000
_cell.length_c   1.000
_cell.angle_alpha   90.00
_cell.angle_beta   90.00
_cell.angle_gamma   90.00
#
_symmetry.space_group_name_H-M   'P 1'
#
loop_
_entity.id
_entity.type
_entity.pdbx_description
1 polymer ?
#
loop_
_entity_poly.entity_id
_entity_poly.type
_entity_poly.pdbx_seq_one_letter_code
_entity_poly.pdbx_strand_id
1 'polypeptide(L)'
;MSADASTMTDDQIREAVRDILKANTHEGYSEQFQTPYCYIQPSTSTYPFQYFWDTCLHVFILTALDEHKLAQQNIRSLFAMQDDDGYVGHMLHWSRVRPAKWTDIFQSRPGRNLFRPHMSALIQPPLVAQTVQRIY
;
A
#
# COMPACT_ATOMS: atom_id res chain seq x y z
N MET A 1 -3.73 -39.10 -1.05
CA MET A 1 -2.73 -38.73 -2.06
C MET A 1 -2.38 -37.27 -1.85
N SER A 2 -1.23 -37.02 -1.23
CA SER A 2 -0.71 -35.67 -1.03
C SER A 2 -0.38 -35.11 -2.41
N ALA A 3 -0.94 -33.95 -2.77
CA ALA A 3 -0.48 -33.23 -3.95
C ALA A 3 1.01 -32.94 -3.74
N ASP A 4 1.83 -33.42 -4.67
CA ASP A 4 3.24 -33.07 -4.76
C ASP A 4 3.33 -31.55 -4.90
N ALA A 5 4.20 -30.90 -4.13
CA ALA A 5 4.44 -29.47 -4.21
C ALA A 5 5.18 -29.19 -5.52
N SER A 6 4.44 -29.29 -6.61
CA SER A 6 4.87 -29.13 -7.99
C SER A 6 5.67 -27.85 -8.11
N THR A 7 6.94 -28.01 -8.51
CA THR A 7 7.89 -26.93 -8.72
C THR A 7 7.32 -26.00 -9.80
N MET A 8 6.73 -24.88 -9.37
CA MET A 8 6.25 -23.86 -10.30
C MET A 8 7.44 -23.32 -11.10
N THR A 9 7.26 -23.13 -12.41
CA THR A 9 8.25 -22.40 -13.22
C THR A 9 8.27 -20.93 -12.83
N ASP A 10 9.36 -20.23 -13.15
CA ASP A 10 9.49 -18.79 -12.91
C ASP A 10 8.30 -18.00 -13.51
N ASP A 11 7.83 -18.39 -14.69
CA ASP A 11 6.69 -17.75 -15.35
C ASP A 11 5.38 -18.02 -14.60
N GLN A 12 5.17 -19.23 -14.09
CA GLN A 12 4.01 -19.55 -13.26
C GLN A 12 4.04 -18.76 -11.94
N ILE A 13 5.22 -18.57 -11.34
CA ILE A 13 5.39 -17.75 -10.14
C ILE A 13 5.08 -16.28 -10.45
N ARG A 14 5.61 -15.74 -11.55
CA ARG A 14 5.33 -14.36 -11.97
C ARG A 14 3.85 -14.10 -12.17
N GLU A 15 3.15 -15.03 -12.82
CA GLU A 15 1.71 -14.88 -13.05
C GLU A 15 0.91 -14.98 -11.75
N ALA A 16 1.23 -15.94 -10.88
CA ALA A 16 0.59 -16.06 -9.57
C ALA A 16 0.81 -14.81 -8.70
N VAL A 17 2.00 -14.20 -8.75
CA VAL A 17 2.28 -12.94 -8.05
C VAL A 17 1.45 -11.80 -8.67
N ARG A 18 1.35 -11.71 -10.00
CA ARG A 18 0.53 -10.70 -10.68
C ARG A 18 -0.93 -10.80 -10.25
N ASP A 19 -1.47 -12.01 -10.21
CA ASP A 19 -2.84 -12.28 -9.75
C ASP A 19 -3.07 -11.83 -8.30
N ILE A 20 -2.15 -12.17 -7.39
CA ILE A 20 -2.25 -11.77 -5.98
C ILE A 20 -2.20 -10.24 -5.83
N LEU A 21 -1.24 -9.57 -6.48
CA LEU A 21 -1.11 -8.11 -6.41
C LEU A 21 -2.35 -7.41 -6.98
N LYS A 22 -2.87 -7.91 -8.11
CA LYS A 22 -4.09 -7.38 -8.74
C LYS A 22 -5.30 -7.59 -7.83
N ALA A 23 -5.48 -8.77 -7.25
CA ALA A 23 -6.58 -9.06 -6.34
C ALA A 23 -6.53 -8.19 -5.06
N ASN A 24 -5.34 -7.78 -4.65
CA ASN A 24 -5.12 -6.91 -3.50
C ASN A 24 -5.08 -5.42 -3.85
N THR A 25 -5.25 -5.05 -5.11
CA THR A 25 -5.26 -3.64 -5.55
C THR A 25 -6.60 -2.99 -5.22
N HIS A 26 -6.54 -1.79 -4.64
CA HIS A 26 -7.68 -0.93 -4.35
C HIS A 26 -7.48 0.41 -5.03
N GLU A 27 -8.52 0.88 -5.70
CA GLU A 27 -8.55 2.19 -6.35
C GLU A 27 -9.76 2.99 -5.87
N GLY A 28 -9.68 4.30 -5.98
CA GLY A 28 -10.80 5.19 -5.70
C GLY A 28 -10.40 6.65 -5.83
N TYR A 29 -11.27 7.52 -5.32
CA TYR A 29 -11.04 8.96 -5.28
C TYR A 29 -11.22 9.48 -3.86
N SER A 30 -10.32 10.35 -3.43
CA SER A 30 -10.42 11.02 -2.14
C SER A 30 -10.99 12.41 -2.32
N GLU A 31 -12.21 12.64 -1.85
CA GLU A 31 -12.82 13.98 -1.86
C GLU A 31 -12.08 14.96 -0.93
N GLN A 32 -11.40 14.47 0.11
CA GLN A 32 -10.67 15.37 1.01
C GLN A 32 -9.37 15.87 0.38
N PHE A 33 -8.65 14.99 -0.30
CA PHE A 33 -7.36 15.30 -0.93
C PHE A 33 -7.47 15.63 -2.42
N GLN A 34 -8.70 15.61 -2.97
CA GLN A 34 -9.03 15.88 -4.37
C GLN A 34 -8.10 15.15 -5.35
N THR A 35 -7.90 13.85 -5.12
CA THR A 35 -6.94 13.05 -5.87
C THR A 35 -7.38 11.59 -5.96
N PRO A 36 -7.15 10.91 -7.11
CA PRO A 36 -7.31 9.46 -7.18
C PRO A 36 -6.25 8.78 -6.31
N TYR A 37 -6.64 7.67 -5.69
CA TYR A 37 -5.73 6.79 -4.97
C TYR A 37 -5.76 5.39 -5.57
N CYS A 38 -4.62 4.72 -5.48
CA CYS A 38 -4.40 3.34 -5.89
C CYS A 38 -3.35 2.74 -4.96
N TYR A 39 -3.67 1.63 -4.30
CA TYR A 39 -2.74 0.95 -3.42
C TYR A 39 -2.95 -0.56 -3.41
N ILE A 40 -1.90 -1.31 -3.07
CA ILE A 40 -1.99 -2.76 -2.84
C ILE A 40 -1.98 -3.02 -1.34
N GLN A 41 -3.04 -3.65 -0.82
CA GLN A 41 -3.10 -4.06 0.59
C GLN A 41 -2.23 -5.33 0.80
N PRO A 42 -1.45 -5.44 1.88
CA PRO A 42 -0.64 -6.65 2.12
C PRO A 42 -1.49 -7.89 2.39
N SER A 43 -2.65 -7.73 3.04
CA SER A 43 -3.54 -8.84 3.38
C SER A 43 -4.98 -8.36 3.50
N THR A 44 -5.90 -9.03 2.80
CA THR A 44 -7.34 -8.71 2.77
C THR A 44 -8.00 -8.64 4.14
N SER A 45 -7.56 -9.46 5.10
CA SER A 45 -8.14 -9.53 6.44
C SER A 45 -7.32 -8.76 7.47
N THR A 46 -6.00 -8.97 7.47
CA THR A 46 -5.15 -8.55 8.59
C THR A 46 -4.55 -7.16 8.40
N TYR A 47 -4.27 -6.79 7.14
CA TYR A 47 -3.62 -5.54 6.77
C TYR A 47 -4.35 -4.90 5.58
N PRO A 48 -5.57 -4.38 5.79
CA PRO A 48 -6.48 -4.01 4.69
C PRO A 48 -6.28 -2.59 4.14
N PHE A 49 -5.22 -1.90 4.57
CA PHE A 49 -4.93 -0.50 4.25
C PHE A 49 -3.68 -0.38 3.38
N GLN A 50 -3.33 0.85 3.00
CA GLN A 50 -2.03 1.12 2.42
C GLN A 50 -1.00 1.28 3.55
N TYR A 51 0.09 0.53 3.47
CA TYR A 51 1.20 0.60 4.44
C TYR A 51 2.45 1.10 3.74
N PHE A 52 3.25 1.92 4.41
CA PHE A 52 4.35 2.64 3.79
C PHE A 52 5.42 1.71 3.23
N TRP A 53 6.02 0.88 4.09
CA TRP A 53 7.10 -0.03 3.67
C TRP A 53 6.60 -1.16 2.77
N ASP A 54 5.36 -1.65 2.95
CA ASP A 54 4.77 -2.67 2.09
C ASP A 54 4.54 -2.11 0.70
N THR A 55 4.07 -0.87 0.58
CA THR A 55 3.96 -0.17 -0.71
C THR A 55 5.33 -0.12 -1.40
N CYS A 56 6.40 0.16 -0.65
CA CYS A 56 7.75 0.17 -1.20
C CYS A 56 8.16 -1.21 -1.75
N LEU A 57 7.89 -2.28 -1.01
CA LEU A 57 8.16 -3.66 -1.44
C LEU A 57 7.30 -4.08 -2.63
N HIS A 58 6.00 -3.75 -2.63
CA HIS A 58 5.11 -4.00 -3.75
C HIS A 58 5.62 -3.33 -5.03
N VAL A 59 6.15 -2.12 -4.96
CA VAL A 59 6.73 -1.44 -6.13
C VAL A 59 7.98 -2.16 -6.66
N PHE A 60 8.86 -2.67 -5.81
CA PHE A 60 9.96 -3.52 -6.26
C PHE A 60 9.45 -4.75 -7.03
N ILE A 61 8.36 -5.37 -6.56
CA ILE A 61 7.75 -6.51 -7.23
C ILE A 61 7.11 -6.08 -8.56
N LEU A 62 6.33 -4.99 -8.58
CA LEU A 62 5.66 -4.47 -9.78
C LEU A 62 6.67 -4.12 -10.88
N THR A 63 7.77 -3.44 -10.51
CA THR A 63 8.85 -3.11 -11.47
C THR A 63 9.58 -4.35 -11.99
N ALA A 64 9.68 -5.43 -11.20
CA ALA A 64 10.21 -6.70 -11.67
C ALA A 64 9.23 -7.49 -12.57
N LEU A 65 7.94 -7.13 -12.56
CA LEU A 65 6.87 -7.68 -13.41
C LEU A 65 6.50 -6.76 -14.58
N ASP A 66 7.28 -5.70 -14.81
CA ASP A 66 7.09 -4.64 -15.80
C ASP A 66 5.82 -3.78 -15.61
N GLU A 67 5.18 -3.82 -14.45
CA GLU A 67 3.97 -3.06 -14.08
C GLU A 67 4.28 -1.62 -13.61
N HIS A 68 5.08 -0.90 -14.39
CA HIS A 68 5.61 0.43 -14.03
C HIS A 68 4.51 1.47 -13.79
N LYS A 69 3.40 1.39 -14.54
CA LYS A 69 2.26 2.30 -14.37
C LYS A 69 1.61 2.13 -12.98
N LEU A 70 1.35 0.89 -12.59
CA LEU A 70 0.76 0.58 -11.28
C LEU A 70 1.73 0.94 -10.14
N ALA A 71 3.04 0.73 -10.34
CA ALA A 71 4.07 1.16 -9.40
C ALA A 71 4.05 2.67 -9.16
N GLN A 72 3.98 3.48 -10.23
CA GLN A 72 3.86 4.94 -10.11
C GLN A 72 2.59 5.37 -9.38
N GLN A 73 1.45 4.72 -9.67
CA GLN A 73 0.17 5.02 -9.01
C GLN A 73 0.23 4.74 -7.50
N ASN A 74 0.85 3.63 -7.09
CA ASN A 74 1.05 3.27 -5.68
C ASN A 74 1.89 4.33 -4.93
N ILE A 75 3.01 4.76 -5.52
CA ILE A 75 3.86 5.80 -4.92
C ILE A 75 3.18 7.16 -4.87
N ARG A 76 2.50 7.57 -5.95
CA ARG A 76 1.73 8.83 -5.95
C ARG A 76 0.68 8.85 -4.85
N SER A 77 0.00 7.73 -4.64
CA SER A 77 -0.98 7.59 -3.56
C SER A 77 -0.31 7.65 -2.19
N LEU A 78 0.85 6.98 -2.01
CA LEU A 78 1.56 6.98 -0.73
C LEU A 78 1.90 8.38 -0.20
N PHE A 79 2.20 9.32 -1.10
CA PHE A 79 2.53 10.71 -0.75
C PHE A 79 1.37 11.69 -0.90
N ALA A 80 0.21 11.26 -1.38
CA ALA A 80 -0.92 12.15 -1.61
C ALA A 80 -1.53 12.71 -0.30
N MET A 81 -1.21 12.11 0.85
CA MET A 81 -1.58 12.62 2.18
C MET A 81 -0.40 13.20 2.96
N GLN A 82 0.76 13.41 2.34
CA GLN A 82 1.94 13.95 3.03
C GLN A 82 1.60 15.31 3.66
N ASP A 83 1.96 15.47 4.93
CA ASP A 83 1.78 16.75 5.64
C ASP A 83 2.83 17.77 5.16
N ASP A 84 2.57 19.07 5.37
CA ASP A 84 3.48 20.16 4.96
C ASP A 84 4.88 20.08 5.61
N ASP A 85 5.00 19.41 6.75
CA ASP A 85 6.27 19.13 7.45
C ASP A 85 7.04 17.93 6.84
N GLY A 86 6.52 17.33 5.77
CA GLY A 86 7.07 16.18 5.09
C GLY A 86 6.67 14.83 5.71
N TYR A 87 5.87 14.83 6.78
CA TYR A 87 5.47 13.61 7.47
C TYR A 87 4.56 12.73 6.60
N VAL A 88 4.87 11.42 6.58
CA VAL A 88 4.01 10.38 6.03
C VAL A 88 3.91 9.26 7.06
N GLY A 89 2.68 8.94 7.47
CA GLY A 89 2.44 7.86 8.42
C GLY A 89 2.65 6.49 7.80
N HIS A 90 2.91 5.50 8.65
CA HIS A 90 3.11 4.14 8.21
C HIS A 90 1.85 3.45 7.66
N MET A 91 0.66 3.97 7.98
CA MET A 91 -0.64 3.53 7.45
C MET A 91 -1.39 4.72 6.87
N LEU A 92 -1.99 4.54 5.70
CA LEU A 92 -2.91 5.48 5.09
C LEU A 92 -4.31 4.85 5.01
N HIS A 93 -5.26 5.48 5.69
CA HIS A 93 -6.66 5.10 5.67
C HIS A 93 -7.36 5.97 4.62
N TRP A 94 -7.66 5.41 3.45
CA TRP A 94 -8.36 6.12 2.37
C TRP A 94 -9.88 6.19 2.61
N SER A 95 -10.61 5.14 2.25
CA SER A 95 -12.08 5.05 2.39
C SER A 95 -12.52 4.08 3.48
N ARG A 96 -11.66 3.14 3.86
CA ARG A 96 -11.86 2.26 5.02
C ARG A 96 -11.37 2.95 6.28
N VAL A 97 -12.21 3.84 6.78
CA VAL A 97 -11.96 4.62 8.01
C VAL A 97 -12.35 3.88 9.29
N ARG A 98 -12.86 2.65 9.18
CA ARG A 98 -13.13 1.81 10.36
C ARG A 98 -11.83 1.16 10.83
N PRO A 99 -11.43 1.34 12.09
CA PRO A 99 -10.24 0.68 12.63
C PRO A 99 -10.41 -0.84 12.51
N ALA A 100 -9.40 -1.53 11.97
CA ALA A 100 -9.41 -2.99 11.85
C ALA A 100 -9.23 -3.63 13.23
N LYS A 101 -8.54 -2.94 14.14
CA LYS A 101 -8.37 -3.30 15.55
C LYS A 101 -8.55 -2.06 16.43
N TRP A 102 -9.06 -2.23 17.66
CA TRP A 102 -9.25 -1.14 18.61
C TRP A 102 -7.94 -0.37 18.92
N THR A 103 -6.79 -1.03 18.77
CA THR A 103 -5.46 -0.44 18.90
C THR A 103 -5.13 0.63 17.85
N ASP A 104 -5.79 0.61 16.69
CA ASP A 104 -5.51 1.56 15.60
C ASP A 104 -5.91 3.00 16.00
N ILE A 105 -6.84 3.14 16.95
CA ILE A 105 -7.24 4.43 17.54
C ILE A 105 -6.05 5.12 18.21
N PHE A 106 -5.21 4.37 18.93
CA PHE A 106 -4.02 4.92 19.61
C PHE A 106 -2.87 5.26 18.66
N GLN A 107 -2.93 4.77 17.43
CA GLN A 107 -1.90 5.02 16.43
C GLN A 107 -2.17 6.28 15.62
N SER A 108 -3.19 7.09 15.96
CA SER A 108 -3.55 8.29 15.20
C SER A 108 -2.99 9.57 15.85
N ARG A 109 -2.65 10.57 15.02
CA ARG A 109 -2.17 11.87 15.54
C ARG A 109 -3.31 12.56 16.31
N PRO A 110 -3.04 13.20 17.47
CA PRO A 110 -4.05 13.94 18.23
C PRO A 110 -4.80 14.96 17.36
N GLY A 111 -6.13 15.03 17.49
CA GLY A 111 -6.97 15.99 16.75
C GLY A 111 -7.42 15.57 15.35
N ARG A 112 -7.02 14.39 14.85
CA ARG A 112 -7.51 13.88 13.55
C ARG A 112 -8.85 13.16 13.67
N ASN A 113 -9.72 13.38 12.68
CA ASN A 113 -10.99 12.69 12.57
C ASN A 113 -10.77 11.29 11.97
N LEU A 114 -10.91 10.26 12.79
CA LEU A 114 -10.72 8.87 12.40
C LEU A 114 -11.74 8.38 11.37
N PHE A 115 -12.86 9.10 11.18
CA PHE A 115 -13.89 8.80 10.19
C PHE A 115 -13.61 9.43 8.82
N ARG A 116 -12.44 10.06 8.64
CA ARG A 116 -12.01 10.69 7.39
C ARG A 116 -10.68 10.10 6.92
N PRO A 117 -10.32 10.29 5.64
CA PRO A 117 -9.01 9.89 5.17
C PRO A 117 -7.88 10.48 6.04
N HIS A 118 -7.01 9.64 6.59
CA HIS A 118 -5.95 10.06 7.50
C HIS A 118 -4.77 9.08 7.51
N MET A 119 -3.67 9.52 8.10
CA MET A 119 -2.49 8.69 8.36
C MET A 119 -2.31 8.44 9.85
N SER A 120 -1.72 7.30 10.17
CA SER A 120 -1.21 7.01 11.51
C SER A 120 -0.07 7.97 11.92
N ALA A 121 0.28 7.98 13.20
CA ALA A 121 1.23 8.87 13.88
C ALA A 121 2.65 8.30 13.98
N LEU A 122 2.84 7.03 13.61
CA LEU A 122 4.15 6.38 13.58
C LEU A 122 4.65 6.27 12.14
N ILE A 123 5.97 6.36 11.97
CA ILE A 123 6.68 6.16 10.70
C ILE A 123 7.14 4.71 10.51
N GLN A 124 7.55 4.37 9.30
CA GLN A 124 8.22 3.11 8.96
C GLN A 124 9.57 3.40 8.27
N PRO A 125 10.47 2.40 8.18
CA PRO A 125 11.79 2.58 7.55
C PRO A 125 11.70 3.18 6.14
N PRO A 126 12.50 4.22 5.82
CA PRO A 126 12.38 4.94 4.56
C PRO A 126 13.12 4.20 3.43
N LEU A 127 12.43 3.25 2.77
CA LEU A 127 12.93 2.57 1.56
C LEU A 127 12.55 3.28 0.26
N VAL A 128 11.87 4.43 0.38
CA VAL A 128 11.14 5.03 -0.73
C VAL A 128 12.04 5.63 -1.81
N ALA A 129 13.23 6.12 -1.45
CA ALA A 129 14.17 6.66 -2.43
C ALA A 129 14.65 5.56 -3.40
N GLN A 130 15.02 4.40 -2.85
CA GLN A 130 15.42 3.23 -3.63
C GLN A 130 14.24 2.71 -4.47
N THR A 131 13.03 2.74 -3.91
CA THR A 131 11.81 2.37 -4.62
C THR A 131 11.54 3.28 -5.82
N VAL A 132 11.65 4.60 -5.67
CA VAL A 132 11.46 5.55 -6.77
C VAL A 132 12.54 5.38 -7.83
N GLN A 133 13.79 5.16 -7.43
CA GLN A 133 14.90 4.85 -8.35
C GLN A 133 14.63 3.59 -9.17
N ARG A 134 13.83 2.64 -8.68
CA ARG A 134 13.52 1.42 -9.43
C ARG A 134 12.46 1.63 -10.51
N ILE A 135 11.66 2.69 -10.41
CA ILE A 135 10.60 3.03 -11.36
C ILE A 135 11.15 3.76 -12.61
N TYR A 136 12.18 4.59 -12.43
CA TYR A 136 12.73 5.51 -13.44
C TYR A 136 14.16 5.15 -13.81
#